data_AF-A0A7X6U141-F1
#
_entry.id   AF-A0A7X6U141-F1
#
_cell.length_a   1.000
_cell.length_b   1.000
_cell.length_c   1.000
_cell.angle_alpha   90.00
_cell.angle_beta   90.00
_cell.angle_gamma   90.00
#
_symmetry.space_group_name_H-M   'P 1'
#
loop_
_entity.id
_entity.type
_entity.pdbx_description
1 polymer ?
#
loop_
_entity_poly.entity_id
_entity_poly.type
_entity_poly.pdbx_seq_one_letter_code
_entity_poly.pdbx_strand_id
1 'polypeptide(L)'
;MERAIEMTARTVEQAISQALEELAVSEDFALIEVLDEGETGGLLGFGRRPARVRVTVDEDRLPARQKPVKKTESVAPARPEEEEDEDWKVTSGERGFASAENAALDYIEAILSGVGIHGRIESYLGEEESLHIEITGSDCGVAIGRHGETLDAIQYLSNIVANRFVDEH
;
A
#
# COMPACT_ATOMS: atom_id res chain seq x y z
N MET A 1 -18.68 11.50 3.96
CA MET A 1 -19.47 11.10 5.14
C MET A 1 -18.98 9.73 5.54
N GLU A 2 -18.59 9.49 6.80
CA GLU A 2 -18.11 8.18 7.25
C GLU A 2 -19.03 7.03 6.81
N ARG A 3 -18.56 6.19 5.88
CA ARG A 3 -19.31 5.03 5.37
C ARG A 3 -18.87 3.79 6.12
N ALA A 4 -19.51 3.53 7.26
CA ALA A 4 -19.30 2.32 8.05
C ALA A 4 -20.40 1.28 7.80
N ILE A 5 -20.01 0.01 7.68
CA ILE A 5 -20.93 -1.15 7.72
C ILE A 5 -20.44 -2.18 8.74
N GLU A 6 -21.37 -2.94 9.32
CA GLU A 6 -21.06 -4.13 10.13
C GLU A 6 -21.40 -5.39 9.33
N MET A 7 -20.45 -6.31 9.24
CA MET A 7 -20.57 -7.57 8.51
C MET A 7 -20.33 -8.76 9.44
N THR A 8 -21.03 -9.87 9.20
CA THR A 8 -20.98 -11.04 10.08
C THR A 8 -20.85 -12.34 9.27
N ALA A 9 -19.80 -13.12 9.52
CA ALA A 9 -19.50 -14.34 8.76
C ALA A 9 -19.01 -15.48 9.65
N ARG A 10 -18.51 -16.57 9.04
CA ARG A 10 -18.06 -17.77 9.78
C ARG A 10 -16.64 -17.65 10.35
N THR A 11 -15.84 -16.74 9.80
CA THR A 11 -14.50 -16.35 10.24
C THR A 11 -14.33 -14.85 10.03
N VAL A 12 -13.36 -14.23 10.70
CA VAL A 12 -13.03 -12.81 10.55
C VAL A 12 -12.72 -12.46 9.09
N GLU A 13 -11.87 -13.24 8.42
CA GLU A 13 -11.50 -13.09 7.00
C GLU A 13 -12.72 -13.05 6.05
N GLN A 14 -13.72 -13.90 6.30
CA GLN A 14 -14.94 -13.96 5.49
C GLN A 14 -15.86 -12.75 5.75
N ALA A 15 -15.77 -12.13 6.93
CA ALA A 15 -16.52 -10.92 7.24
C ALA A 15 -15.84 -9.67 6.65
N ILE A 16 -14.50 -9.63 6.66
CA ILE A 16 -13.70 -8.58 6.01
C ILE A 16 -13.94 -8.57 4.50
N SER A 17 -13.73 -9.71 3.82
CA SER A 17 -13.88 -9.79 2.35
C SER A 17 -15.28 -9.40 1.86
N GLN A 18 -16.34 -9.83 2.56
CA GLN A 18 -17.72 -9.45 2.24
C GLN A 18 -17.99 -7.95 2.46
N ALA A 19 -17.40 -7.35 3.50
CA ALA A 19 -17.55 -5.92 3.76
C ALA A 19 -16.81 -5.05 2.74
N LEU A 20 -15.60 -5.45 2.32
CA LEU A 20 -14.84 -4.77 1.27
C LEU A 20 -15.57 -4.84 -0.08
N GLU A 21 -16.16 -5.99 -0.41
CA GLU A 21 -16.97 -6.16 -1.64
C GLU A 21 -18.24 -5.29 -1.62
N GLU A 22 -18.96 -5.21 -0.49
CA GLU A 22 -20.17 -4.36 -0.38
C GLU A 22 -19.85 -2.86 -0.39
N LEU A 23 -18.71 -2.44 0.18
CA LEU A 23 -18.24 -1.05 0.10
C LEU A 23 -17.61 -0.69 -1.26
N ALA A 24 -17.19 -1.70 -2.04
CA ALA A 24 -16.41 -1.58 -3.27
C ALA A 24 -15.09 -0.79 -3.09
N VAL A 25 -14.34 -1.12 -2.02
CA VAL A 25 -13.01 -0.58 -1.69
C VAL A 25 -12.01 -1.71 -1.51
N SER A 26 -10.71 -1.45 -1.72
CA SER A 26 -9.67 -2.37 -1.28
C SER A 26 -9.43 -2.25 0.23
N GLU A 27 -8.73 -3.23 0.80
CA GLU A 27 -8.36 -3.28 2.22
C GLU A 27 -7.54 -2.04 2.65
N ASP A 28 -6.80 -1.44 1.72
CA ASP A 28 -6.00 -0.22 1.94
C ASP A 28 -6.87 0.98 2.35
N PHE A 29 -8.04 1.15 1.74
CA PHE A 29 -8.92 2.32 1.95
C PHE A 29 -10.02 2.04 2.99
N ALA A 30 -9.77 1.06 3.87
CA ALA A 30 -10.76 0.51 4.78
C ALA A 30 -10.19 0.32 6.19
N LEU A 31 -10.73 1.06 7.17
CA LEU A 31 -10.44 0.84 8.58
C LEU A 31 -11.30 -0.33 9.09
N ILE A 32 -10.63 -1.42 9.48
CA ILE A 32 -11.25 -2.68 9.92
C ILE A 32 -11.17 -2.80 11.45
N GLU A 33 -12.32 -2.88 12.11
CA GLU A 33 -12.46 -3.18 13.54
C GLU A 33 -13.06 -4.58 13.72
N VAL A 34 -12.36 -5.49 14.41
CA VAL A 34 -12.93 -6.79 14.79
C VAL A 34 -13.72 -6.62 16.08
N LEU A 35 -15.05 -6.82 16.01
CA LEU A 35 -15.97 -6.67 17.15
C LEU A 35 -16.20 -7.99 17.91
N ASP A 36 -16.09 -9.12 17.22
CA ASP A 36 -16.17 -10.48 17.75
C ASP A 36 -15.38 -11.39 16.80
N GLU A 37 -14.37 -12.11 17.29
CA GLU A 37 -13.59 -13.05 16.46
C GLU A 37 -14.39 -14.30 16.07
N GLY A 38 -15.47 -14.61 16.80
CA GLY A 38 -16.24 -15.84 16.67
C GLY A 38 -15.56 -17.06 17.33
N GLU A 39 -16.37 -18.00 17.79
CA GLU A 39 -15.88 -19.20 18.48
C GLU A 39 -15.79 -20.38 17.51
N THR A 40 -14.56 -20.73 17.09
CA THR A 40 -14.29 -21.83 16.16
C THR A 40 -14.35 -23.21 16.85
N GLY A 41 -15.53 -23.55 17.38
CA GLY A 41 -15.92 -24.92 17.73
C GLY A 41 -15.82 -25.28 19.21
N GLY A 42 -16.97 -25.32 19.90
CA GLY A 42 -17.12 -26.01 21.18
C GLY A 42 -17.02 -27.55 21.06
N LEU A 43 -16.86 -28.21 22.22
CA LEU A 43 -16.43 -29.60 22.43
C LEU A 43 -17.17 -30.71 21.63
N LEU A 44 -18.31 -30.43 21.00
CA LEU A 44 -18.99 -31.39 20.12
C LEU A 44 -19.68 -30.73 18.91
N GLY A 45 -19.12 -29.62 18.41
CA GLY A 45 -19.63 -28.86 17.26
C GLY A 45 -20.77 -27.88 17.58
N PHE A 46 -21.36 -27.96 18.78
CA PHE A 46 -22.29 -26.97 19.31
C PHE A 46 -21.56 -25.71 19.78
N GLY A 47 -22.18 -24.54 19.63
CA GLY A 47 -21.65 -23.26 20.12
C GLY A 47 -20.70 -22.52 19.17
N ARG A 48 -20.86 -22.63 17.84
CA ARG A 48 -20.16 -21.73 16.91
C ARG A 48 -20.79 -20.33 16.96
N ARG A 49 -20.07 -19.33 17.47
CA ARG A 49 -20.41 -17.91 17.29
C ARG A 49 -19.88 -17.41 15.94
N PRO A 50 -20.65 -16.64 15.15
CA PRO A 50 -20.14 -15.99 13.95
C PRO A 50 -19.18 -14.85 14.33
N ALA A 51 -18.17 -14.62 13.49
CA ALA A 51 -17.33 -13.44 13.60
C ALA A 51 -18.13 -12.18 13.21
N ARG A 52 -17.79 -11.04 13.82
CA ARG A 52 -18.34 -9.72 13.51
C ARG A 52 -17.22 -8.73 13.30
N VAL A 53 -17.25 -8.02 12.18
CA VAL A 53 -16.34 -6.90 11.90
C VAL A 53 -17.14 -5.66 11.54
N ARG A 54 -16.58 -4.50 11.86
CA ARG A 54 -17.01 -3.21 11.33
C ARG A 54 -15.95 -2.73 10.37
N VAL A 55 -16.35 -2.33 9.16
CA VAL A 55 -15.45 -1.74 8.17
C VAL A 55 -15.93 -0.34 7.84
N THR A 56 -15.03 0.62 7.96
CA THR A 56 -15.28 2.04 7.70
C THR A 56 -14.41 2.51 6.55
N VAL A 57 -15.01 3.09 5.51
CA VAL A 57 -14.24 3.69 4.41
C VAL A 57 -13.43 4.87 4.94
N ASP A 58 -12.12 4.83 4.72
CA ASP A 58 -11.22 5.96 4.95
C ASP A 58 -11.34 6.91 3.74
N GLU A 59 -12.18 7.94 3.86
CA GLU A 59 -12.37 8.93 2.80
C GLU A 59 -11.17 9.88 2.63
N ASP A 60 -10.27 9.97 3.62
CA ASP A 60 -9.08 10.83 3.57
C ASP A 60 -7.89 10.11 2.90
N ARG A 61 -7.81 8.77 2.97
CA ARG A 61 -6.83 7.96 2.22
C ARG A 61 -7.21 7.75 0.74
N LEU A 62 -8.36 8.27 0.28
CA LEU A 62 -8.72 8.23 -1.15
C LEU A 62 -7.76 9.09 -1.99
N PRO A 63 -7.08 8.54 -3.02
CA PRO A 63 -6.20 9.34 -3.88
C PRO A 63 -6.98 10.47 -4.54
N ALA A 64 -6.50 11.71 -4.36
CA ALA A 64 -7.27 12.93 -4.60
C ALA A 64 -7.86 12.99 -6.01
N ARG A 65 -9.17 12.72 -6.10
CA ARG A 65 -9.89 12.47 -7.36
C ARG A 65 -9.91 13.71 -8.25
N GLN A 66 -8.94 13.80 -9.15
CA GLN A 66 -8.80 14.94 -10.07
C GLN A 66 -10.07 15.13 -10.91
N LYS A 67 -10.41 16.40 -11.16
CA LYS A 67 -11.75 16.80 -11.61
C LYS A 67 -12.01 16.33 -13.06
N PRO A 68 -13.17 15.73 -13.37
CA PRO A 68 -13.40 15.10 -14.66
C PRO A 68 -13.49 16.12 -15.80
N VAL A 69 -12.58 16.01 -16.76
CA VAL A 69 -12.68 16.67 -18.07
C VAL A 69 -13.64 15.87 -18.96
N LYS A 70 -14.37 16.56 -19.85
CA LYS A 70 -15.64 16.08 -20.43
C LYS A 70 -15.48 14.97 -21.47
N LYS A 71 -16.22 13.89 -21.22
CA LYS A 71 -16.82 12.93 -22.16
C LYS A 71 -16.86 13.36 -23.65
N THR A 72 -16.28 12.52 -24.51
CA THR A 72 -16.79 12.16 -25.86
C THR A 72 -16.43 10.69 -26.16
N GLU A 73 -17.06 10.07 -27.17
CA GLU A 73 -17.17 8.60 -27.30
C GLU A 73 -16.35 7.99 -28.46
N SER A 74 -15.97 6.72 -28.28
CA SER A 74 -15.82 5.69 -29.32
C SER A 74 -14.49 5.50 -30.07
N VAL A 75 -14.39 4.28 -30.66
CA VAL A 75 -13.42 3.73 -31.63
C VAL A 75 -12.00 3.41 -31.15
N ALA A 76 -11.76 2.11 -30.96
CA ALA A 76 -10.48 1.44 -31.24
C ALA A 76 -10.60 0.67 -32.58
N PRO A 77 -9.52 0.10 -33.18
CA PRO A 77 -8.11 0.11 -32.77
C PRO A 77 -7.12 0.57 -33.87
N ALA A 78 -5.88 0.91 -33.50
CA ALA A 78 -4.73 0.93 -34.43
C ALA A 78 -3.37 0.79 -33.72
N ARG A 79 -2.45 0.09 -34.39
CA ARG A 79 -0.98 0.00 -34.25
C ARG A 79 -0.48 -0.34 -35.69
N PRO A 80 0.81 -0.21 -36.06
CA PRO A 80 1.99 0.19 -35.28
C PRO A 80 2.99 1.13 -36.03
N GLU A 81 4.20 1.30 -35.47
CA GLU A 81 5.44 1.82 -36.12
C GLU A 81 5.33 3.32 -36.54
N GLU A 82 6.36 4.17 -36.65
CA GLU A 82 7.85 4.14 -36.66
C GLU A 82 8.36 5.24 -35.67
N GLU A 83 9.62 5.42 -35.19
CA GLU A 83 10.90 4.69 -35.36
C GLU A 83 11.75 4.71 -34.04
N GLU A 84 12.62 5.71 -33.76
CA GLU A 84 13.76 5.65 -32.79
C GLU A 84 14.20 6.99 -32.10
N ASP A 85 14.67 6.89 -30.85
CA ASP A 85 15.92 7.51 -30.32
C ASP A 85 16.37 6.71 -29.05
N GLU A 86 17.66 6.72 -28.68
CA GLU A 86 18.28 5.70 -27.79
C GLU A 86 18.21 5.98 -26.27
N ASP A 87 17.57 5.09 -25.49
CA ASP A 87 18.22 4.44 -24.32
C ASP A 87 17.48 3.15 -23.85
N TRP A 88 18.19 2.34 -23.04
CA TRP A 88 17.80 1.18 -22.22
C TRP A 88 16.36 0.62 -22.32
N LYS A 89 16.18 -0.46 -23.11
CA LYS A 89 15.01 -1.35 -23.01
C LYS A 89 15.23 -2.46 -21.98
N VAL A 90 14.62 -2.35 -20.80
CA VAL A 90 14.31 -3.52 -19.96
C VAL A 90 12.81 -3.58 -19.67
N THR A 91 12.18 -4.70 -20.01
CA THR A 91 10.80 -4.99 -19.62
C THR A 91 10.76 -5.51 -18.18
N SER A 92 11.02 -4.64 -17.20
CA SER A 92 11.22 -4.96 -15.78
C SER A 92 9.91 -5.17 -14.99
N GLY A 93 8.77 -4.80 -15.60
CA GLY A 93 7.64 -4.10 -14.99
C GLY A 93 6.84 -4.73 -13.85
N GLU A 94 7.23 -5.87 -13.28
CA GLU A 94 6.58 -6.45 -12.09
C GLU A 94 7.55 -7.10 -11.07
N ARG A 95 8.79 -7.47 -11.46
CA ARG A 95 9.66 -8.30 -10.58
C ARG A 95 10.94 -7.62 -10.11
N GLY A 96 11.57 -6.76 -10.92
CA GLY A 96 12.73 -5.97 -10.47
C GLY A 96 12.31 -4.96 -9.40
N PHE A 97 11.27 -4.18 -9.72
CA PHE A 97 10.70 -3.17 -8.82
C PHE A 97 10.26 -3.74 -7.47
N ALA A 98 9.54 -4.87 -7.45
CA ALA A 98 9.15 -5.51 -6.20
C ALA A 98 10.36 -5.92 -5.33
N SER A 99 11.47 -6.36 -5.93
CA SER A 99 12.69 -6.69 -5.16
C SER A 99 13.39 -5.45 -4.61
N ALA A 100 13.44 -4.37 -5.40
CA ALA A 100 14.04 -3.10 -4.99
C ALA A 100 13.21 -2.37 -3.91
N GLU A 101 11.87 -2.42 -4.02
CA GLU A 101 10.92 -1.86 -3.07
C GLU A 101 11.00 -2.56 -1.70
N ASN A 102 10.87 -3.89 -1.67
CA ASN A 102 10.98 -4.63 -0.40
C ASN A 102 12.35 -4.39 0.27
N ALA A 103 13.45 -4.36 -0.49
CA ALA A 103 14.77 -4.07 0.05
C ALA A 103 14.92 -2.64 0.61
N ALA A 104 14.27 -1.65 -0.01
CA ALA A 104 14.24 -0.28 0.50
C ALA A 104 13.40 -0.17 1.79
N LEU A 105 12.25 -0.85 1.83
CA LEU A 105 11.37 -0.90 3.00
C LEU A 105 12.03 -1.61 4.19
N ASP A 106 12.60 -2.81 4.00
CA ASP A 106 13.35 -3.55 5.02
C ASP A 106 14.46 -2.68 5.64
N TYR A 107 15.19 -1.94 4.79
CA TYR A 107 16.29 -1.07 5.22
C TYR A 107 15.80 0.15 6.03
N ILE A 108 14.71 0.78 5.58
CA ILE A 108 14.11 1.93 6.27
C ILE A 108 13.48 1.50 7.59
N GLU A 109 12.72 0.40 7.64
CA GLU A 109 12.13 -0.13 8.87
C GLU A 109 13.20 -0.48 9.90
N ALA A 110 14.31 -1.11 9.49
CA ALA A 110 15.42 -1.43 10.36
C ALA A 110 16.09 -0.16 10.96
N ILE A 111 16.23 0.92 10.18
CA ILE A 111 16.74 2.21 10.67
C ILE A 111 15.75 2.85 11.65
N LEU A 112 14.49 3.00 11.26
CA LEU A 112 13.46 3.66 12.07
C LEU A 112 13.27 2.95 13.42
N SER A 113 13.17 1.61 13.39
CA SER A 113 13.12 0.78 14.59
C SER A 113 14.38 0.93 15.45
N GLY A 114 15.56 1.01 14.82
CA GLY A 114 16.84 1.22 15.50
C GLY A 114 16.98 2.58 16.21
N VAL A 115 16.29 3.63 15.72
CA VAL A 115 16.22 4.94 16.38
C VAL A 115 14.97 5.14 17.26
N GLY A 116 14.12 4.11 17.38
CA GLY A 116 12.91 4.13 18.21
C GLY A 116 11.72 4.90 17.60
N ILE A 117 11.71 5.11 16.28
CA ILE A 117 10.58 5.69 15.57
C ILE A 117 9.63 4.55 15.19
N HIS A 118 8.41 4.61 15.73
CA HIS A 118 7.32 3.72 15.36
C HIS A 118 6.24 4.55 14.64
N GLY A 119 5.90 4.13 13.42
CA GLY A 119 4.96 4.81 12.55
C GLY A 119 4.48 3.86 11.45
N ARG A 120 3.48 4.30 10.67
CA ARG A 120 3.08 3.60 9.46
C ARG A 120 4.06 3.97 8.34
N ILE A 121 4.50 2.98 7.59
CA ILE A 121 5.22 3.16 6.32
C ILE A 121 4.25 2.78 5.21
N GLU A 122 4.16 3.61 4.17
CA GLU A 122 3.38 3.34 2.95
C GLU A 122 4.28 3.58 1.73
N SER A 123 4.17 2.75 0.68
CA SER A 123 4.92 2.93 -0.57
C SER A 123 4.00 2.92 -1.78
N TYR A 124 4.44 3.58 -2.85
CA TYR A 124 3.81 3.50 -4.17
C TYR A 124 4.81 3.82 -5.29
N LEU A 125 4.58 3.24 -6.46
CA LEU A 125 5.30 3.61 -7.69
C LEU A 125 4.68 4.90 -8.27
N GLY A 126 5.50 5.94 -8.42
CA GLY A 126 5.14 7.21 -9.02
C GLY A 126 5.30 7.24 -10.54
N GLU A 127 5.25 8.44 -11.10
CA GLU A 127 5.64 8.69 -12.48
C GLU A 127 7.18 8.46 -12.64
N GLU A 128 7.64 8.19 -13.86
CA GLU A 128 9.06 7.96 -14.19
C GLU A 128 9.72 6.80 -13.40
N GLU A 129 8.95 5.76 -13.07
CA GLU A 129 9.38 4.56 -12.30
C GLU A 129 9.95 4.89 -10.90
N SER A 130 9.64 6.07 -10.36
CA SER A 130 10.13 6.53 -9.05
C SER A 130 9.43 5.83 -7.88
N LEU A 131 10.20 5.21 -6.97
CA LEU A 131 9.64 4.64 -5.74
C LEU A 131 9.41 5.75 -4.70
N HIS A 132 8.14 5.99 -4.34
CA HIS A 132 7.77 6.89 -3.24
C HIS A 132 7.55 6.10 -1.95
N ILE A 133 8.02 6.64 -0.82
CA ILE A 133 7.86 6.04 0.51
C ILE A 133 7.45 7.14 1.49
N GLU A 134 6.25 7.02 2.06
CA GLU A 134 5.72 7.91 3.10
C GLU A 134 5.89 7.25 4.49
N ILE A 135 6.27 8.04 5.50
CA ILE A 135 6.52 7.57 6.87
C ILE A 135 5.78 8.49 7.86
N THR A 136 4.65 8.02 8.39
CA THR A 136 3.74 8.81 9.23
C THR A 136 3.67 8.26 10.66
N GLY A 137 4.04 9.10 11.64
CA GLY A 137 4.12 8.75 13.06
C GLY A 137 4.41 9.97 13.95
N SER A 138 4.27 9.83 15.26
CA SER A 138 4.41 10.94 16.22
C SER A 138 5.82 11.52 16.32
N ASP A 139 6.84 10.70 16.09
CA ASP A 139 8.24 11.01 16.41
C ASP A 139 9.16 11.06 15.17
N CYS A 140 8.57 11.05 13.95
CA CYS A 140 9.30 11.10 12.68
C CYS A 140 10.27 12.29 12.54
N GLY A 141 10.09 13.36 13.31
CA GLY A 141 11.03 14.49 13.36
C GLY A 141 12.47 14.11 13.74
N VAL A 142 12.68 12.96 14.41
CA VAL A 142 14.02 12.43 14.70
C VAL A 142 14.71 11.90 13.42
N ALA A 143 13.97 11.29 12.49
CA ALA A 143 14.51 10.84 11.20
C ALA A 143 14.83 12.00 10.23
N ILE A 144 14.13 13.14 10.37
CA ILE A 144 14.44 14.34 9.58
C ILE A 144 15.82 14.90 9.96
N GLY A 145 16.15 14.88 11.26
CA GLY A 145 17.41 15.43 11.78
C GLY A 145 17.50 16.95 11.66
N ARG A 146 18.72 17.49 11.80
CA ARG A 146 18.94 18.94 11.66
C ARG A 146 18.97 19.32 10.18
N HIS A 147 18.20 20.31 9.78
CA HIS A 147 18.11 20.82 8.40
C HIS A 147 17.73 19.79 7.30
N GLY A 148 17.35 18.55 7.65
CA GLY A 148 17.17 17.45 6.69
C GLY A 148 18.37 16.51 6.57
N GLU A 149 19.51 16.81 7.22
CA GLU A 149 20.79 16.07 7.09
C GLU A 149 20.67 14.55 7.36
N THR A 150 19.68 14.11 8.16
CA THR A 150 19.43 12.69 8.44
C THR A 150 18.48 12.06 7.42
N LEU A 151 17.46 12.80 6.95
CA LEU A 151 16.57 12.35 5.88
C LEU A 151 17.33 12.15 4.56
N ASP A 152 18.16 13.11 4.18
CA ASP A 152 18.98 13.05 2.97
C ASP A 152 19.90 11.82 2.97
N ALA A 153 20.50 11.51 4.14
CA ALA A 153 21.35 10.33 4.31
C ALA A 153 20.56 9.01 4.22
N ILE A 154 19.37 8.95 4.83
CA ILE A 154 18.48 7.77 4.74
C ILE A 154 18.03 7.57 3.28
N GLN A 155 17.58 8.63 2.59
CA GLN A 155 17.17 8.56 1.19
C GLN A 155 18.31 8.10 0.27
N TYR A 156 19.50 8.69 0.42
CA TYR A 156 20.67 8.33 -0.40
C TYR A 156 21.07 6.86 -0.22
N LEU A 157 21.11 6.37 1.01
CA LEU A 157 21.46 4.98 1.31
C LEU A 157 20.36 4.00 0.88
N SER A 158 19.08 4.36 1.05
CA SER A 158 17.94 3.56 0.58
C SER A 158 17.94 3.42 -0.95
N ASN A 159 18.31 4.48 -1.68
CA ASN A 159 18.48 4.44 -3.13
C ASN A 159 19.63 3.50 -3.55
N ILE A 160 20.76 3.50 -2.82
CA ILE A 160 21.85 2.53 -3.07
C ILE A 160 21.41 1.09 -2.79
N VAL A 161 20.62 0.87 -1.73
CA VAL A 161 20.06 -0.46 -1.42
C VAL A 161 19.10 -0.92 -2.52
N ALA A 162 18.13 -0.07 -2.92
CA ALA A 162 17.14 -0.38 -3.95
C ALA A 162 17.80 -0.76 -5.28
N ASN A 163 18.68 0.10 -5.82
CA ASN A 163 19.31 -0.13 -7.13
C ASN A 163 20.17 -1.39 -7.17
N ARG A 164 20.76 -1.80 -6.06
CA ARG A 164 21.51 -3.07 -6.00
C ARG A 164 20.65 -4.28 -6.36
N PHE A 165 19.35 -4.27 -6.03
CA PHE A 165 18.42 -5.36 -6.40
C PHE A 165 17.80 -5.18 -7.80
N VAL A 166 18.11 -4.07 -8.48
CA VAL A 166 17.85 -3.88 -9.92
C VAL A 166 19.03 -4.42 -10.75
N ASP A 167 20.28 -4.22 -10.30
CA ASP A 167 21.51 -4.63 -11.00
C ASP A 167 21.82 -6.14 -10.96
N GLU A 168 21.19 -6.94 -10.10
CA GLU A 168 21.52 -8.37 -9.95
C GLU A 168 20.78 -9.30 -10.96
N HIS A 169 19.99 -8.79 -11.93
CA HIS A 169 19.20 -9.56 -12.92
C HIS A 169 19.23 -9.04 -14.38
#